data_AF-A0A3D4FVR9-F1
#
_entry.id   AF-A0A3D4FVR9-F1
#
_cell.length_a   1.000
_cell.length_b   1.000
_cell.length_c   1.000
_cell.angle_alpha   90.00
_cell.angle_beta   90.00
_cell.angle_gamma   90.00
#
_symmetry.space_group_name_H-M   'P 1'
#
loop_
_entity.id
_entity.type
_entity.pdbx_description
1 polymer ?
#
loop_
_entity_poly.entity_id
_entity_poly.type
_entity_poly.pdbx_seq_one_letter_code
_entity_poly.pdbx_strand_id
1 'polypeptide(L)' 'MDQPADLGSLFHRLNNQLGIVLANAELLEAKLTDDASSSRASQIVSSAVEAISAARDIRSHFREK' A
#
# COMPACT_ATOMS: atom_id res chain seq x y z
N MET A 1 -20.68 -5.11 -21.19
CA MET A 1 -20.52 -3.69 -20.89
C MET A 1 -19.77 -3.60 -19.57
N ASP A 2 -18.47 -3.30 -19.60
CA ASP A 2 -17.72 -3.01 -18.39
C ASP A 2 -18.29 -1.71 -17.82
N GLN A 3 -19.17 -1.84 -16.82
CA GLN A 3 -19.58 -0.70 -16.03
C GLN A 3 -18.28 -0.11 -15.44
N PRO A 4 -17.96 1.17 -15.69
CA PRO A 4 -16.74 1.76 -15.19
C PRO A 4 -16.74 1.52 -13.68
N ALA A 5 -15.81 0.69 -13.22
CA ALA A 5 -15.76 0.33 -11.81
C ALA A 5 -15.76 1.64 -11.03
N ASP A 6 -16.74 1.80 -10.12
CA ASP A 6 -16.85 3.01 -9.33
C ASP A 6 -15.47 3.31 -8.75
N LEU A 7 -14.93 4.49 -9.04
CA LEU A 7 -13.57 4.85 -8.68
C LEU A 7 -13.33 4.66 -7.17
N GLY A 8 -14.37 4.85 -6.36
CA GLY A 8 -14.37 4.52 -4.93
C GLY A 8 -14.09 3.04 -4.64
N SER A 9 -14.75 2.12 -5.35
CA SER A 9 -14.52 0.68 -5.24
C SER A 9 -13.10 0.26 -5.65
N LEU A 10 -12.53 0.89 -6.69
CA LEU A 10 -11.15 0.66 -7.11
C LEU A 10 -10.15 1.10 -6.04
N PHE A 11 -10.33 2.31 -5.48
CA PHE A 11 -9.49 2.78 -4.38
C PHE A 11 -9.63 1.94 -3.11
N HIS A 12 -10.82 1.44 -2.80
CA HIS A 12 -10.99 0.51 -1.68
C HIS A 12 -10.17 -0.77 -1.93
N ARG A 13 -10.31 -1.40 -3.11
CA ARG A 13 -9.56 -2.62 -3.43
C ARG A 13 -8.05 -2.37 -3.40
N LEU A 14 -7.59 -1.26 -3.95
CA LEU A 14 -6.18 -0.86 -3.95
C LEU A 14 -5.65 -0.69 -2.52
N ASN A 15 -6.33 0.11 -1.69
CA ASN A 15 -5.91 0.33 -0.30
C ASN A 15 -5.91 -0.96 0.52
N ASN A 16 -6.85 -1.87 0.27
CA ASN A 16 -6.86 -3.18 0.92
C ASN A 16 -5.61 -4.01 0.56
N GLN A 17 -5.24 -4.06 -0.72
CA GLN A 17 -4.03 -4.77 -1.15
C GLN A 17 -2.76 -4.13 -0.58
N LEU A 18 -2.68 -2.79 -0.57
CA LEU A 18 -1.55 -2.08 0.03
C LEU A 18 -1.43 -2.33 1.54
N GLY A 19 -2.56 -2.39 2.26
CA GLY A 19 -2.58 -2.76 3.67
C GLY A 19 -2.08 -4.19 3.93
N ILE A 20 -2.47 -5.15 3.08
CA ILE A 20 -1.97 -6.53 3.16
C ILE A 20 -0.45 -6.57 2.90
N VAL A 21 0.05 -5.83 1.90
CA VAL A 21 1.49 -5.76 1.61
C VAL A 21 2.24 -5.17 2.80
N LEU A 22 1.75 -4.08 3.38
CA LEU A 22 2.35 -3.44 4.55
C LEU A 22 2.43 -4.41 5.73
N ALA A 23 1.32 -5.05 6.09
CA ALA A 23 1.29 -6.00 7.22
C ALA A 23 2.26 -7.18 7.02
N ASN A 24 2.38 -7.69 5.78
CA ASN A 24 3.35 -8.74 5.47
C ASN A 24 4.80 -8.25 5.57
N ALA A 25 5.08 -7.01 5.15
CA ALA A 25 6.40 -6.42 5.24
C ALA A 25 6.82 -6.18 6.70
N GLU A 26 5.91 -5.67 7.53
CA GLU A 26 6.13 -5.50 8.98
C GLU A 26 6.36 -6.85 9.67
N LEU A 27 5.57 -7.88 9.32
CA LEU A 27 5.77 -9.22 9.85
C LEU A 27 7.11 -9.82 9.42
N LEU A 28 7.54 -9.55 8.19
CA LEU A 28 8.82 -10.00 7.66
C LEU A 28 9.97 -9.31 8.40
N GLU A 29 9.90 -7.99 8.56
CA GLU A 29 10.87 -7.20 9.33
C GLU A 29 11.02 -7.71 10.77
N ALA A 30 9.90 -8.02 11.44
CA ALA A 30 9.90 -8.52 12.81
C ALA A 30 10.46 -9.96 12.96
N LYS A 31 10.49 -10.75 11.89
CA LYS A 31 10.93 -12.15 11.91
C LYS A 31 12.36 -12.35 11.43
N LEU A 32 12.88 -11.45 10.61
CA LEU A 32 14.23 -11.55 10.08
C LEU A 32 15.25 -11.18 11.15
N THR A 33 16.30 -11.99 11.25
CA THR A 33 17.35 -11.84 12.25
C THR A 33 18.67 -11.39 11.66
N ASP A 34 18.82 -11.41 10.32
CA ASP A 34 19.98 -10.86 9.63
C ASP A 34 19.76 -9.40 9.22
N ASP A 35 20.77 -8.57 9.44
CA ASP A 35 20.71 -7.13 9.19
C ASP A 35 20.37 -6.78 7.74
N ALA A 36 20.84 -7.57 6.78
CA ALA A 36 20.62 -7.30 5.36
C ALA A 36 19.16 -7.51 4.96
N SER A 37 18.56 -8.63 5.35
CA SER A 37 17.16 -8.91 5.05
C SER A 37 16.23 -8.03 5.89
N SER A 38 16.58 -7.73 7.14
CA SER A 38 15.83 -6.79 7.98
C SER A 38 15.78 -5.39 7.32
N SER A 39 16.92 -4.85 6.91
CA SER A 39 17.00 -3.58 6.17
C SER A 39 16.16 -3.58 4.89
N ARG A 40 16.17 -4.70 4.16
CA ARG A 40 15.33 -4.85 2.96
C ARG A 40 13.83 -4.84 3.31
N ALA A 41 13.43 -5.49 4.40
CA ALA A 41 12.05 -5.47 4.87
C ALA A 41 11.62 -4.06 5.31
N SER A 42 12.46 -3.33 6.04
CA SER A 42 12.21 -1.92 6.40
C SER A 42 11.98 -1.03 5.17
N GLN A 43 12.76 -1.23 4.10
CA GLN A 43 12.56 -0.51 2.85
C GLN A 43 11.19 -0.82 2.23
N ILE A 44 10.75 -2.08 2.25
CA ILE A 44 9.44 -2.47 1.73
C ILE A 44 8.31 -1.84 2.56
N VAL A 45 8.45 -1.82 3.89
CA VAL A 45 7.52 -1.11 4.79
C VAL A 45 7.42 0.37 4.39
N SER A 46 8.55 1.05 4.24
CA SER A 46 8.59 2.46 3.85
C SER A 46 7.90 2.70 2.50
N SER A 47 8.22 1.88 1.48
CA SER A 47 7.59 2.00 0.16
C SER A 47 6.08 1.70 0.18
N ALA A 48 5.62 0.79 1.03
CA ALA A 48 4.18 0.50 1.17
C ALA A 48 3.44 1.70 1.80
N VAL A 49 4.01 2.34 2.81
CA VAL A 49 3.47 3.56 3.43
C VAL A 49 3.40 4.71 2.42
N GLU A 50 4.45 4.90 1.63
CA GLU A 50 4.47 5.89 0.54
C GLU A 50 3.39 5.60 -0.51
N ALA A 51 3.23 4.34 -0.92
CA ALA A 51 2.20 3.95 -1.89
C ALA A 51 0.77 4.20 -1.37
N ILE A 52 0.52 3.94 -0.09
CA ILE A 52 -0.77 4.24 0.56
C ILE A 52 -1.03 5.75 0.55
N SER A 53 -0.01 6.55 0.85
CA SER A 53 -0.09 8.01 0.83
C SER A 53 -0.39 8.52 -0.59
N ALA A 54 0.34 8.03 -1.59
CA ALA A 54 0.08 8.36 -2.99
C ALA A 54 -1.33 7.97 -3.44
N ALA A 55 -1.83 6.78 -3.07
CA ALA A 55 -3.19 6.36 -3.39
C ALA A 55 -4.25 7.28 -2.75
N ARG A 56 -4.01 7.76 -1.53
CA ARG A 56 -4.87 8.72 -0.85
C ARG A 56 -4.87 10.07 -1.56
N ASP A 57 -3.71 10.56 -1.99
CA ASP A 57 -3.56 11.86 -2.67
C ASP A 57 -4.23 11.84 -4.05
N ILE A 58 -4.06 10.76 -4.82
CA ILE A 58 -4.77 10.57 -6.08
C ILE A 58 -6.28 10.62 -5.83
N ARG A 59 -6.78 9.91 -4.81
CA ARG A 59 -8.21 9.90 -4.47
C ARG A 59 -8.74 11.29 -4.08
N SER A 60 -7.98 12.11 -3.34
CA SER A 60 -8.41 13.47 -2.99
C SER A 60 -8.49 14.36 -4.23
N HIS A 61 -7.51 14.29 -5.13
CA HIS A 61 -7.53 15.06 -6.39
C HIS A 61 -8.75 14.75 -7.28
N PHE A 62 -9.24 13.51 -7.27
CA PHE A 62 -10.45 13.13 -8.02
C PHE A 62 -11.76 13.45 -7.28
N ARG A 63 -11.73 13.73 -5.97
CA ARG A 63 -12.92 14.15 -5.20
C ARG A 63 -13.14 15.66 -5.20
N GLU A 64 -12.11 16.45 -5.46
CA GLU A 64 -12.14 17.91 -5.52
C GLU A 64 -12.51 18.46 -6.92
N LYS A 65 -12.59 17.60 -7.93
CA LYS A 65 -13.04 17.90 -9.29
C LYS A 65 -14.44 17.38 -9.52
#